data_AF-A0A9K3KF04-F1
#
_entry.id   AF-A0A9K3KF04-F1
#
_cell.length_a   1.000
_cell.length_b   1.000
_cell.length_c   1.000
_cell.angle_alpha   90.00
_cell.angle_beta   90.00
_cell.angle_gamma   90.00
#
_symmetry.space_group_name_H-M   'P 1'
#
loop_
_entity.id
_entity.type
_entity.pdbx_description
1 polymer ?
#
loop_
_entity_poly.entity_id
_entity_poly.type
_entity_poly.pdbx_seq_one_letter_code
_entity_poly.pdbx_strand_id
1 'polypeptide(L)'
;MTTTTSDFPHDPLTPITGRPTSNAIYTLTRQIYANAKTGEAYIVPPNPGPHPDPVAGATNAQITAAANAYTNAVTEYALHKKTMKALLHQLLAAVEPTYYEELEDLTFGYADLAPLTLLTHLKTEYGTITDDDLVANRANLLTTWNPDDPLTTVWTRIRHCIDFATDTTDPISERNAMTLTLAGFVNSGVLMPYINEWERKDDVDKTFPNFRSHFDRANKQRLKELTTKQAGFHAANAVTTPRNNPTITGGAITAENTTLYYCWTHGLSPNPNHTSATCKNRKDKHDPTATLLALNGGCKLINTPAFRRSPPT
;
A
#
# COMPACT_ATOMS: atom_id res chain seq x y z
N MET A 1 29.93 30.08 0.06
CA MET A 1 29.75 29.12 1.17
C MET A 1 28.66 28.15 0.75
N THR A 2 29.06 26.95 0.33
CA THR A 2 28.12 25.88 -0.03
C THR A 2 27.63 25.23 1.27
N THR A 3 26.41 25.54 1.66
CA THR A 3 25.69 24.82 2.71
C THR A 3 25.44 23.41 2.20
N THR A 4 26.28 22.46 2.61
CA THR A 4 25.97 21.04 2.44
C THR A 4 24.83 20.71 3.38
N THR A 5 23.61 20.75 2.85
CA THR A 5 22.45 20.13 3.47
C THR A 5 22.85 18.72 3.81
N SER A 6 22.80 18.37 5.09
CA SER A 6 23.03 16.99 5.52
C SER A 6 21.85 16.20 4.97
N ASP A 7 22.01 15.58 3.80
CA ASP A 7 21.00 14.66 3.28
C ASP A 7 20.83 13.54 4.30
N PHE A 8 19.70 13.57 5.00
CA PHE A 8 19.30 12.43 5.82
C PHE A 8 19.09 11.25 4.87
N PRO A 9 19.36 10.01 5.31
CA PRO A 9 19.15 8.83 4.48
C PRO A 9 17.66 8.53 4.19
N HIS A 10 16.74 9.45 4.50
CA HIS A 10 15.31 9.35 4.24
C HIS A 10 14.81 10.59 3.51
N ASP A 11 13.76 10.42 2.72
CA ASP A 11 13.01 11.51 2.09
C ASP A 11 12.49 12.51 3.14
N PRO A 12 12.17 13.77 2.75
CA PRO A 12 11.51 14.71 3.63
C PRO A 12 10.26 14.11 4.29
N LEU A 13 10.08 14.40 5.58
CA LEU A 13 8.92 13.94 6.32
C LEU A 13 7.63 14.45 5.66
N THR A 14 6.61 13.60 5.58
CA THR A 14 5.31 13.99 5.04
C THR A 14 4.65 14.99 6.00
N PRO A 15 4.30 16.20 5.54
CA PRO A 15 3.64 17.18 6.39
C PRO A 15 2.29 16.67 6.90
N ILE A 16 2.03 16.89 8.18
CA ILE A 16 0.72 16.69 8.79
C ILE A 16 -0.11 17.96 8.52
N THR A 17 -1.26 17.78 7.88
CA THR A 17 -2.18 18.89 7.59
C THR A 17 -3.33 18.88 8.59
N GLY A 18 -3.57 20.02 9.24
CA GLY A 18 -4.57 20.14 10.30
C GLY A 18 -4.17 19.40 11.58
N ARG A 19 -5.18 19.01 12.38
CA ARG A 19 -4.97 18.35 13.67
C ARG A 19 -4.25 17.00 13.48
N PRO A 20 -3.11 16.76 14.17
CA PRO A 20 -2.45 15.47 14.11
C PRO A 20 -3.40 14.35 14.52
N THR A 21 -3.51 13.34 13.67
CA THR A 21 -4.21 12.09 13.98
C THR A 21 -3.18 11.04 14.36
N SER A 22 -3.63 9.99 15.05
CA SER A 22 -2.73 8.89 15.41
C SER A 22 -2.09 8.24 14.18
N ASN A 23 -2.83 8.11 13.08
CA ASN A 23 -2.30 7.58 11.82
C ASN A 23 -1.23 8.49 11.19
N ALA A 24 -1.42 9.81 11.24
CA ALA A 24 -0.43 10.77 10.76
C ALA A 24 0.85 10.73 11.61
N ILE A 25 0.70 10.67 12.94
CA ILE A 25 1.83 10.58 13.89
C ILE A 25 2.57 9.24 13.75
N TYR A 26 1.84 8.13 13.54
CA TYR A 26 2.42 6.82 13.27
C TYR A 26 3.24 6.83 11.97
N THR A 27 2.71 7.43 10.91
CA THR A 27 3.42 7.58 9.63
C THR A 27 4.69 8.42 9.79
N LEU A 28 4.58 9.58 10.45
CA LEU A 28 5.70 10.48 10.76
C LEU A 28 6.79 9.75 11.56
N THR A 29 6.39 9.05 12.63
CA THR A 29 7.27 8.22 13.46
C THR A 29 8.03 7.21 12.61
N ARG A 30 7.34 6.49 11.72
CA ARG A 30 7.98 5.49 10.84
C ARG A 30 8.99 6.10 9.88
N GLN A 31 8.70 7.26 9.30
CA GLN A 31 9.62 7.94 8.38
C GLN A 31 10.92 8.33 9.09
N ILE A 32 10.84 8.78 10.34
CA ILE A 32 12.01 9.11 11.16
C ILE A 32 12.83 7.86 11.49
N TYR A 33 12.17 6.74 11.81
CA TYR A 33 12.86 5.49 12.16
C TYR A 33 13.38 4.70 10.96
N ALA A 34 13.08 5.10 9.72
CA ALA A 34 13.37 4.33 8.50
C ALA A 34 14.86 3.95 8.32
N ASN A 35 15.79 4.61 9.00
CA ASN A 35 17.24 4.32 8.95
C ASN A 35 17.92 4.18 10.33
N ALA A 36 17.16 4.10 11.42
CA ALA A 36 17.69 4.26 12.77
C ALA A 36 17.74 2.97 13.60
N LYS A 37 17.27 1.83 13.09
CA LYS A 37 17.25 0.59 13.88
C LYS A 37 18.54 -0.23 13.69
N THR A 38 19.48 -0.05 14.61
CA THR A 38 20.51 -1.03 14.93
C THR A 38 19.96 -2.03 15.96
N GLY A 39 20.46 -3.27 15.98
CA GLY A 39 20.09 -4.27 17.00
C GLY A 39 20.56 -3.90 18.41
N GLU A 40 21.45 -2.91 18.51
CA GLU A 40 21.98 -2.35 19.75
C GLU A 40 21.34 -0.99 20.05
N ALA A 41 21.17 -0.70 21.35
CA ALA A 41 20.68 0.60 21.82
C ALA A 41 21.69 1.70 21.48
N TYR A 42 21.20 2.84 20.97
CA TYR A 42 22.05 3.99 20.69
C TYR A 42 22.50 4.66 21.99
N ILE A 43 23.81 4.74 22.20
CA ILE A 43 24.41 5.44 23.34
C ILE A 43 24.74 6.87 22.89
N VAL A 44 24.19 7.87 23.60
CA VAL A 44 24.50 9.28 23.34
C VAL A 44 25.99 9.53 23.65
N PRO A 45 26.79 10.02 22.70
CA PRO A 45 28.19 10.33 22.97
C PRO A 45 28.26 11.45 24.03
N PRO A 46 29.10 11.31 25.07
CA PRO A 46 29.28 12.35 26.07
C PRO A 46 29.92 13.59 25.43
N ASN A 47 29.62 14.77 25.97
CA ASN A 47 30.36 15.97 25.61
C ASN A 47 31.83 15.76 26.00
N PRO A 48 32.79 15.82 25.06
CA PRO A 48 34.21 15.58 25.34
C PRO A 48 34.83 16.63 26.27
N GLY A 49 34.16 17.77 26.47
CA GLY A 49 34.68 18.85 27.30
C GLY A 49 35.90 19.52 26.68
N PRO A 50 36.72 20.23 27.48
CA PRO A 50 37.97 20.80 27.00
C PRO A 50 39.00 19.71 26.68
N HIS A 51 39.96 20.02 25.80
CA HIS A 51 41.06 19.12 25.48
C HIS A 51 41.83 18.75 26.76
N PRO A 52 42.10 17.46 27.02
CA PRO A 52 42.79 17.05 28.23
C PRO A 52 44.25 17.52 28.24
N ASP A 53 44.74 17.97 29.39
CA ASP A 53 46.16 18.24 29.57
C ASP A 53 46.99 16.94 29.56
N PRO A 54 48.26 16.98 29.11
CA PRO A 54 49.14 15.83 29.17
C PRO A 54 49.34 15.33 30.61
N VAL A 55 49.20 14.02 30.83
CA VAL A 55 49.47 13.41 32.14
C VAL A 55 50.96 13.48 32.46
N ALA A 56 51.32 13.80 33.71
CA ALA A 56 52.71 13.86 34.16
C ALA A 56 53.42 12.52 33.92
N GLY A 57 54.57 12.56 33.25
CA GLY A 57 55.35 11.36 32.90
C GLY A 57 54.83 10.59 31.67
N ALA A 58 53.81 11.08 30.97
CA ALA A 58 53.33 10.45 29.74
C ALA A 58 54.38 10.50 28.62
N THR A 59 54.50 9.40 27.89
CA THR A 59 55.32 9.32 26.67
C THR A 59 54.62 10.03 25.51
N ASN A 60 55.38 10.43 24.49
CA ASN A 60 54.84 11.05 23.28
C ASN A 60 53.77 10.17 22.59
N ALA A 61 53.92 8.85 22.63
CA ALA A 61 52.92 7.92 22.10
C ALA A 61 51.60 7.97 22.89
N GLN A 62 51.66 8.06 24.22
CA GLN A 62 50.46 8.19 25.08
C GLN A 62 49.76 9.54 24.87
N ILE A 63 50.53 10.63 24.73
CA ILE A 63 49.99 11.96 24.43
C ILE A 63 49.27 11.95 23.07
N THR A 64 49.88 11.33 22.05
CA THR A 64 49.30 11.22 20.71
C THR A 64 48.01 10.38 20.72
N ALA A 65 48.00 9.25 21.44
CA ALA A 65 46.82 8.42 21.58
C ALA A 65 45.66 9.16 22.27
N ALA A 66 45.94 9.94 23.32
CA ALA A 66 44.93 10.74 24.03
C ALA A 66 44.36 11.86 23.14
N ALA A 67 45.20 12.56 22.38
CA ALA A 67 44.76 13.60 21.44
C ALA A 67 43.88 13.02 20.31
N ASN A 68 44.22 11.85 19.79
CA ASN A 68 43.41 11.14 18.79
C ASN A 68 42.05 10.71 19.37
N ALA A 69 42.03 10.16 20.59
CA ALA A 69 40.80 9.78 21.28
C ALA A 69 39.89 10.99 21.51
N TYR A 70 40.44 12.13 21.96
CA TYR A 70 39.69 13.38 22.11
C TYR A 70 39.13 13.87 20.77
N THR A 71 39.94 13.85 19.70
CA THR A 71 39.50 14.27 18.35
C THR A 71 38.34 13.39 17.84
N ASN A 72 38.41 12.08 18.07
CA ASN A 72 37.33 11.16 17.75
C ASN A 72 36.06 11.48 18.56
N ALA A 73 36.18 11.70 19.87
CA ALA A 73 35.05 12.03 20.74
C ALA A 73 34.38 13.37 20.35
N VAL A 74 35.17 14.40 19.99
CA VAL A 74 34.67 15.67 19.44
C VAL A 74 33.91 15.45 18.15
N THR A 75 34.45 14.63 17.25
CA THR A 75 33.81 14.33 15.95
C THR A 75 32.49 13.59 16.15
N GLU A 76 32.45 12.57 17.01
CA GLU A 76 31.24 11.81 17.33
C GLU A 76 30.17 12.68 18.00
N TYR A 77 30.55 13.49 19.00
CA TYR A 77 29.63 14.40 19.68
C TYR A 77 29.08 15.48 18.74
N ALA A 78 29.93 16.07 17.89
CA ALA A 78 29.51 17.05 16.90
C ALA A 78 28.54 16.44 15.87
N LEU A 79 28.81 15.22 15.42
CA LEU A 79 27.91 14.48 14.52
C LEU A 79 26.56 14.22 15.19
N HIS A 80 26.56 13.74 16.44
CA HIS A 80 25.33 13.54 17.22
C HIS A 80 24.50 14.83 17.30
N LYS A 81 25.10 15.96 17.73
CA LYS A 81 24.38 17.24 17.86
C LYS A 81 23.85 17.72 16.50
N LYS A 82 24.62 17.57 15.43
CA LYS A 82 24.20 17.93 14.07
C LYS A 82 22.98 17.11 13.64
N THR A 83 23.03 15.79 13.83
CA THR A 83 21.92 14.87 13.51
C THR A 83 20.68 15.20 14.31
N MET A 84 20.79 15.39 15.62
CA MET A 84 19.65 15.72 16.49
C MET A 84 18.98 17.04 16.09
N LYS A 85 19.76 18.09 15.79
CA LYS A 85 19.22 19.38 15.33
C LYS A 85 18.49 19.26 14.00
N ALA A 86 19.06 18.51 13.06
CA ALA A 86 18.45 18.35 11.76
C ALA A 86 17.18 17.47 11.80
N LEU A 87 17.14 16.44 12.64
CA LEU A 87 15.91 15.69 12.92
C LEU A 87 14.83 16.58 13.54
N LEU A 88 15.21 17.42 14.52
CA LEU A 88 14.28 18.37 15.14
C LEU A 88 13.71 19.33 14.09
N HIS A 89 14.55 19.92 13.24
CA HIS A 89 14.08 20.83 12.19
C HIS A 89 13.10 20.16 11.24
N GLN A 90 13.31 18.90 10.85
CA GLN A 90 12.37 18.19 10.00
C GLN A 90 11.03 17.93 10.71
N LEU A 91 11.06 17.60 11.99
CA LEU A 91 9.85 17.42 12.79
C LEU A 91 9.05 18.72 12.94
N LEU A 92 9.72 19.82 13.29
CA LEU A 92 9.11 21.14 13.40
C LEU A 92 8.52 21.60 12.06
N ALA A 93 9.17 21.27 10.94
CA ALA A 93 8.64 21.60 9.61
C ALA A 93 7.45 20.72 9.18
N ALA A 94 7.32 19.50 9.75
CA ALA A 94 6.28 18.54 9.38
C ALA A 94 4.97 18.74 10.15
N VAL A 95 4.97 19.54 11.22
CA VAL A 95 3.80 19.74 12.09
C VAL A 95 3.56 21.24 12.26
N GLU A 96 2.31 21.66 12.36
CA GLU A 96 1.99 23.06 12.63
C GLU A 96 2.36 23.44 14.08
N PRO A 97 2.98 24.62 14.33
CA PRO A 97 3.45 25.02 15.66
C PRO A 97 2.41 24.93 16.78
N THR A 98 1.14 25.20 16.50
CA THR A 98 0.03 25.09 17.45
C THR A 98 -0.02 23.74 18.20
N TYR A 99 0.54 22.66 17.62
CA TYR A 99 0.58 21.33 18.22
C TYR A 99 1.87 21.00 18.98
N TYR A 100 2.77 21.96 19.17
CA TYR A 100 3.99 21.76 19.96
C TYR A 100 4.57 23.04 20.58
N GLU A 101 3.98 24.21 20.35
CA GLU A 101 4.50 25.51 20.80
C GLU A 101 4.65 25.61 22.31
N GLU A 102 3.91 24.82 23.08
CA GLU A 102 4.08 24.71 24.53
C GLU A 102 5.45 24.14 24.96
N LEU A 103 6.15 23.47 24.05
CA LEU A 103 7.50 22.96 24.27
C LEU A 103 8.59 24.02 24.02
N GLU A 104 8.21 25.22 23.60
CA GLU A 104 9.14 26.31 23.31
C GLU A 104 9.71 26.91 24.61
N ASP A 105 11.04 27.00 24.70
CA ASP A 105 11.68 27.81 25.72
C ASP A 105 11.61 29.29 25.31
N LEU A 106 11.12 30.15 26.22
CA LEU A 106 10.92 31.58 25.93
C LEU A 106 12.21 32.35 25.58
N THR A 107 13.37 31.84 25.96
CA THR A 107 14.68 32.49 25.73
C THR A 107 15.42 31.86 24.56
N PHE A 108 15.36 30.54 24.44
CA PHE A 108 16.18 29.75 23.52
C PHE A 108 15.37 29.08 22.40
N GLY A 109 14.06 29.28 22.37
CA GLY A 109 13.15 28.61 21.44
C GLY A 109 13.21 27.10 21.61
N TYR A 110 13.40 26.37 20.52
CA TYR A 110 13.51 24.91 20.52
C TYR A 110 14.96 24.40 20.58
N ALA A 111 15.95 25.24 20.93
CA ALA A 111 17.37 24.90 20.79
C ALA A 111 17.82 23.63 21.53
N ASP A 112 17.20 23.34 22.68
CA ASP A 112 17.50 22.18 23.52
C ASP A 112 16.40 21.11 23.49
N LEU A 113 15.36 21.29 22.67
CA LEU A 113 14.29 20.30 22.53
C LEU A 113 14.82 19.04 21.84
N ALA A 114 14.70 17.90 22.51
CA ALA A 114 15.04 16.62 21.89
C ALA A 114 13.92 16.19 20.91
N PRO A 115 14.25 15.70 19.70
CA PRO A 115 13.29 15.12 18.75
C PRO A 115 12.34 14.09 19.38
N LEU A 116 12.84 13.24 20.28
CA LEU A 116 12.04 12.24 20.97
C LEU A 116 11.01 12.89 21.92
N THR A 117 11.36 13.99 22.58
CA THR A 117 10.41 14.72 23.44
C THR A 117 9.25 15.26 22.61
N LEU A 118 9.54 15.86 21.46
CA LEU A 118 8.51 16.34 20.53
C LEU A 118 7.62 15.20 20.02
N LEU A 119 8.20 14.08 19.59
CA LEU A 119 7.43 12.91 19.15
C LEU A 119 6.55 12.33 20.26
N THR A 120 7.08 12.23 21.49
CA THR A 120 6.34 11.74 22.64
C THR A 120 5.19 12.67 23.00
N HIS A 121 5.41 13.99 22.98
CA HIS A 121 4.35 14.98 23.17
C HIS A 121 3.24 14.80 22.14
N LEU A 122 3.58 14.75 20.84
CA LEU A 122 2.61 14.56 19.76
C LEU A 122 1.78 13.28 19.96
N LYS A 123 2.44 12.17 20.34
CA LYS A 123 1.77 10.90 20.62
C LYS A 123 0.84 10.97 21.82
N THR A 124 1.27 11.64 22.89
CA THR A 124 0.51 11.68 24.15
C THR A 124 -0.71 12.58 24.03
N GLU A 125 -0.55 13.77 23.45
CA GLU A 125 -1.62 14.77 23.37
C GLU A 125 -2.57 14.55 22.18
N TYR A 126 -2.05 14.04 21.06
CA TYR A 126 -2.81 13.94 19.79
C TYR A 126 -2.79 12.54 19.16
N GLY A 127 -1.99 11.62 19.68
CA GLY A 127 -1.82 10.27 19.14
C GLY A 127 -2.76 9.22 19.70
N THR A 128 -3.78 9.61 20.49
CA THR A 128 -4.82 8.67 20.93
C THR A 128 -5.50 8.09 19.70
N ILE A 129 -5.40 6.77 19.52
CA ILE A 129 -6.08 6.06 18.44
C ILE A 129 -7.58 6.08 18.76
N THR A 130 -8.35 6.73 17.90
CA THR A 130 -9.81 6.78 18.03
C THR A 130 -10.47 5.59 17.32
N ASP A 131 -11.74 5.32 17.62
CA ASP A 131 -12.51 4.32 16.89
C ASP A 131 -12.60 4.64 15.39
N ASP A 132 -12.70 5.93 15.04
CA ASP A 132 -12.69 6.40 13.64
C ASP A 132 -11.37 6.07 12.94
N ASP A 133 -10.23 6.20 13.63
CA ASP A 133 -8.92 5.80 13.09
C ASP A 133 -8.85 4.30 12.83
N LEU A 134 -9.41 3.47 13.74
CA LEU A 134 -9.47 2.02 13.55
C LEU A 134 -10.37 1.62 12.37
N VAL A 135 -11.49 2.31 12.20
CA VAL A 135 -12.38 2.14 11.05
C VAL A 135 -11.67 2.53 9.75
N ALA A 136 -11.00 3.68 9.72
CA ALA A 136 -10.22 4.13 8.56
C ALA A 136 -9.07 3.17 8.22
N ASN A 137 -8.39 2.64 9.23
CA ASN A 137 -7.33 1.64 9.07
C ASN A 137 -7.86 0.34 8.44
N ARG A 138 -9.04 -0.13 8.86
CA ARG A 138 -9.72 -1.28 8.22
C ARG A 138 -10.18 -0.98 6.80
N ALA A 139 -10.69 0.23 6.55
CA ALA A 139 -11.05 0.69 5.21
C ALA A 139 -9.83 0.72 4.27
N ASN A 140 -8.63 1.03 4.79
CA ASN A 140 -7.41 1.00 4.01
C ASN A 140 -7.10 -0.41 3.47
N LEU A 141 -7.31 -1.46 4.28
CA LEU A 141 -7.15 -2.86 3.85
C LEU A 141 -8.10 -3.26 2.71
N LEU A 142 -9.30 -2.67 2.68
CA LEU A 142 -10.32 -2.86 1.65
C LEU A 142 -10.00 -2.14 0.32
N THR A 143 -9.02 -1.23 0.31
CA THR A 143 -8.69 -0.44 -0.86
C THR A 143 -8.36 -1.33 -2.06
N THR A 144 -9.09 -1.12 -3.16
CA THR A 144 -8.88 -1.81 -4.43
C THR A 144 -7.44 -1.69 -4.87
N TRP A 145 -6.79 -2.82 -5.14
CA TRP A 145 -5.44 -2.83 -5.67
C TRP A 145 -5.45 -2.54 -7.19
N ASN A 146 -4.61 -1.61 -7.63
CA ASN A 146 -4.38 -1.34 -9.04
C ASN A 146 -3.45 -2.42 -9.64
N PRO A 147 -3.88 -3.18 -10.66
CA PRO A 147 -3.08 -4.26 -11.24
C PRO A 147 -1.75 -3.87 -11.88
N ASP A 148 -1.54 -2.57 -12.13
CA ASP A 148 -0.29 -2.02 -12.64
C ASP A 148 0.73 -1.72 -11.52
N ASP A 149 0.28 -1.66 -10.27
CA ASP A 149 1.15 -1.45 -9.12
C ASP A 149 1.77 -2.77 -8.64
N PRO A 150 3.01 -2.75 -8.10
CA PRO A 150 3.60 -3.93 -7.48
C PRO A 150 2.74 -4.46 -6.32
N LEU A 151 2.51 -5.78 -6.26
CA LEU A 151 1.80 -6.42 -5.13
C LEU A 151 2.49 -6.21 -3.77
N THR A 152 3.78 -5.86 -3.77
CA THR A 152 4.53 -5.51 -2.55
C THR A 152 3.91 -4.34 -1.79
N THR A 153 3.18 -3.44 -2.47
CA THR A 153 2.42 -2.36 -1.83
C THR A 153 1.30 -2.90 -0.94
N VAL A 154 0.62 -3.97 -1.38
CA VAL A 154 -0.44 -4.64 -0.62
C VAL A 154 0.12 -5.34 0.62
N TRP A 155 1.25 -6.05 0.48
CA TRP A 155 1.93 -6.72 1.62
C TRP A 155 2.44 -5.72 2.65
N THR A 156 2.88 -4.56 2.18
CA THR A 156 3.31 -3.47 3.04
C THR A 156 2.12 -2.84 3.76
N ARG A 157 1.01 -2.61 3.05
CA ARG A 157 -0.25 -2.12 3.61
C ARG A 157 -0.78 -3.04 4.71
N ILE A 158 -0.85 -4.36 4.49
CA ILE A 158 -1.30 -5.31 5.52
C ILE A 158 -0.48 -5.19 6.80
N ARG A 159 0.85 -5.22 6.68
CA ARG A 159 1.74 -5.13 7.85
C ARG A 159 1.56 -3.82 8.60
N HIS A 160 1.46 -2.69 7.90
CA HIS A 160 1.24 -1.39 8.54
C HIS A 160 -0.10 -1.32 9.25
N CYS A 161 -1.18 -1.86 8.65
CA CYS A 161 -2.51 -1.81 9.27
C CYS A 161 -2.58 -2.67 10.54
N ILE A 162 -1.90 -3.83 10.56
CA ILE A 162 -1.80 -4.67 11.75
C ILE A 162 -0.97 -3.97 12.83
N ASP A 163 0.21 -3.46 12.47
CA ASP A 163 1.11 -2.77 13.41
C ASP A 163 0.43 -1.54 14.04
N PHE A 164 -0.28 -0.74 13.26
CA PHE A 164 -1.06 0.42 13.75
C PHE A 164 -2.06 0.07 14.86
N ALA A 165 -2.70 -1.11 14.79
CA ALA A 165 -3.72 -1.51 15.75
C ALA A 165 -3.17 -2.37 16.92
N THR A 166 -1.87 -2.70 16.92
CA THR A 166 -1.31 -3.75 17.81
C THR A 166 -1.44 -3.40 19.29
N ASP A 167 -1.15 -2.16 19.66
CA ASP A 167 -1.17 -1.69 21.06
C ASP A 167 -2.52 -1.08 21.48
N THR A 168 -3.57 -1.30 20.66
CA THR A 168 -4.93 -0.80 20.94
C THR A 168 -5.78 -1.85 21.64
N THR A 169 -6.95 -1.46 22.12
CA THR A 169 -7.95 -2.38 22.66
C THR A 169 -8.64 -3.23 21.59
N ASP A 170 -8.43 -2.94 20.30
CA ASP A 170 -9.09 -3.61 19.17
C ASP A 170 -8.08 -3.97 18.04
N PRO A 171 -7.15 -4.90 18.32
CA PRO A 171 -6.12 -5.30 17.38
C PRO A 171 -6.69 -6.00 16.14
N ILE A 172 -6.06 -5.79 14.99
CA ILE A 172 -6.43 -6.45 13.74
C ILE A 172 -5.70 -7.79 13.63
N SER A 173 -6.45 -8.90 13.65
CA SER A 173 -5.89 -10.22 13.39
C SER A 173 -5.41 -10.36 11.93
N GLU A 174 -4.36 -11.15 11.69
CA GLU A 174 -3.89 -11.46 10.33
C GLU A 174 -5.04 -12.00 9.46
N ARG A 175 -5.92 -12.83 10.03
CA ARG A 175 -7.09 -13.37 9.34
C ARG A 175 -8.03 -12.27 8.85
N ASN A 176 -8.37 -11.30 9.71
CA ASN A 176 -9.23 -10.18 9.31
C ASN A 176 -8.55 -9.31 8.26
N ALA A 177 -7.24 -9.05 8.41
CA ALA A 177 -6.48 -8.28 7.42
C ALA A 177 -6.46 -8.95 6.03
N MET A 178 -6.29 -10.27 5.98
CA MET A 178 -6.38 -11.05 4.74
C MET A 178 -7.78 -11.01 4.13
N THR A 179 -8.83 -11.18 4.93
CA THR A 179 -10.23 -11.12 4.46
C THR A 179 -10.58 -9.77 3.84
N LEU A 180 -10.19 -8.66 4.49
CA LEU A 180 -10.42 -7.31 3.95
C LEU A 180 -9.61 -7.08 2.67
N THR A 181 -8.39 -7.60 2.60
CA THR A 181 -7.55 -7.51 1.39
C THR A 181 -8.13 -8.32 0.23
N LEU A 182 -8.68 -9.50 0.49
CA LEU A 182 -9.38 -10.31 -0.53
C LEU A 182 -10.51 -9.53 -1.18
N ALA A 183 -11.31 -8.80 -0.39
CA ALA A 183 -12.35 -7.93 -0.93
C ALA A 183 -11.77 -6.83 -1.85
N GLY A 184 -10.61 -6.25 -1.49
CA GLY A 184 -9.87 -5.34 -2.37
C GLY A 184 -9.40 -5.99 -3.68
N PHE A 185 -8.99 -7.26 -3.66
CA PHE A 185 -8.68 -8.03 -4.87
C PHE A 185 -9.90 -8.42 -5.69
N VAL A 186 -11.04 -8.69 -5.06
CA VAL A 186 -12.31 -8.90 -5.77
C VAL A 186 -12.66 -7.66 -6.58
N ASN A 187 -12.54 -6.47 -5.97
CA ASN A 187 -12.84 -5.20 -6.62
C ASN A 187 -11.89 -4.86 -7.79
N SER A 188 -10.65 -5.38 -7.80
CA SER A 188 -9.76 -5.20 -8.94
C SER A 188 -10.15 -6.05 -10.15
N GLY A 189 -10.94 -7.11 -9.95
CA GLY A 189 -11.51 -7.94 -11.01
C GLY A 189 -10.52 -8.87 -11.73
N VAL A 190 -9.22 -8.80 -11.46
CA VAL A 190 -8.19 -9.52 -12.23
C VAL A 190 -7.64 -10.78 -11.56
N LEU A 191 -8.07 -11.09 -10.33
CA LEU A 191 -7.58 -12.23 -9.55
C LEU A 191 -8.65 -13.27 -9.18
N MET A 192 -9.89 -13.13 -9.67
CA MET A 192 -11.03 -13.95 -9.23
C MET A 192 -10.81 -15.48 -9.24
N PRO A 193 -10.21 -16.11 -10.27
CA PRO A 193 -9.94 -17.54 -10.23
C PRO A 193 -9.04 -17.95 -9.06
N TYR A 194 -8.01 -17.15 -8.77
CA TYR A 194 -7.06 -17.39 -7.69
C TYR A 194 -7.66 -17.09 -6.31
N ILE A 195 -8.65 -16.18 -6.22
CA ILE A 195 -9.43 -15.96 -5.00
C ILE A 195 -10.25 -17.21 -4.68
N ASN A 196 -10.96 -17.77 -5.66
CA ASN A 196 -11.72 -19.01 -5.46
C ASN A 196 -10.82 -20.18 -5.05
N GLU A 197 -9.61 -20.29 -5.59
CA GLU A 197 -8.62 -21.28 -5.15
C GLU A 197 -8.17 -21.07 -3.71
N TRP A 198 -7.97 -19.82 -3.29
CA TRP A 198 -7.62 -19.48 -1.91
C TRP A 198 -8.73 -19.83 -0.93
N GLU A 199 -9.98 -19.49 -1.26
CA GLU A 199 -11.14 -19.75 -0.40
C GLU A 199 -11.37 -21.24 -0.11
N ARG A 200 -11.04 -22.11 -1.08
CA ARG A 200 -11.14 -23.57 -0.95
C ARG A 200 -10.06 -24.22 -0.08
N LYS A 201 -9.03 -23.48 0.34
CA LYS A 201 -8.00 -24.01 1.23
C LYS A 201 -8.56 -24.31 2.61
N ASP A 202 -7.94 -25.27 3.29
CA ASP A 202 -8.22 -25.54 4.70
C ASP A 202 -7.84 -24.35 5.56
N ASP A 203 -8.56 -24.14 6.66
CA ASP A 203 -8.35 -22.97 7.52
C ASP A 203 -6.97 -22.94 8.19
N VAL A 204 -6.33 -24.09 8.36
CA VAL A 204 -4.94 -24.22 8.83
C VAL A 204 -3.92 -23.70 7.82
N ASP A 205 -4.26 -23.74 6.53
CA ASP A 205 -3.41 -23.24 5.45
C ASP A 205 -3.64 -21.75 5.15
N LYS A 206 -4.71 -21.16 5.67
CA LYS A 206 -5.05 -19.73 5.50
C LYS A 206 -4.23 -18.84 6.45
N THR A 207 -2.91 -18.90 6.33
CA THR A 207 -1.93 -18.09 7.06
C THR A 207 -1.40 -16.94 6.19
N PHE A 208 -0.90 -15.86 6.80
CA PHE A 208 -0.37 -14.72 6.04
C PHE A 208 0.82 -15.07 5.12
N PRO A 209 1.80 -15.91 5.52
CA PRO A 209 2.85 -16.37 4.61
C PRO A 209 2.31 -17.12 3.38
N ASN A 210 1.31 -17.98 3.57
CA ASN A 210 0.69 -18.72 2.48
C ASN A 210 -0.13 -17.81 1.58
N PHE A 211 -0.84 -16.83 2.15
CA PHE A 211 -1.61 -15.82 1.41
C PHE A 211 -0.72 -15.02 0.47
N ARG A 212 0.38 -14.47 1.01
CA ARG A 212 1.37 -13.73 0.23
C ARG A 212 1.94 -14.57 -0.90
N SER A 213 2.40 -15.79 -0.59
CA SER A 213 2.97 -16.70 -1.58
C SER A 213 1.97 -17.07 -2.70
N HIS A 214 0.71 -17.34 -2.33
CA HIS A 214 -0.35 -17.68 -3.27
C HIS A 214 -0.62 -16.56 -4.26
N PHE A 215 -0.80 -15.33 -3.78
CA PHE A 215 -1.14 -14.19 -4.65
C PHE A 215 0.07 -13.62 -5.41
N ASP A 216 1.29 -13.72 -4.87
CA ASP A 216 2.51 -13.41 -5.63
C ASP A 216 2.64 -14.35 -6.85
N ARG A 217 2.36 -15.66 -6.66
CA ARG A 217 2.33 -16.62 -7.77
C ARG A 217 1.19 -16.32 -8.74
N ALA A 218 -0.01 -16.01 -8.24
CA ALA A 218 -1.16 -15.66 -9.07
C ALA A 218 -0.88 -14.44 -9.97
N ASN A 219 -0.28 -13.39 -9.44
CA ASN A 219 0.04 -12.20 -10.24
C ASN A 219 1.12 -12.47 -11.29
N LYS A 220 2.14 -13.28 -10.96
CA LYS A 220 3.13 -13.74 -11.97
C LYS A 220 2.46 -14.50 -13.11
N GLN A 221 1.52 -15.39 -12.78
CA GLN A 221 0.77 -16.15 -13.78
C GLN A 221 -0.12 -15.24 -14.64
N ARG A 222 -0.88 -14.32 -14.02
CA ARG A 222 -1.67 -13.29 -14.72
C ARG A 222 -0.82 -12.49 -15.71
N LEU A 223 0.36 -12.03 -15.29
CA LEU A 223 1.29 -11.27 -16.15
C LEU A 223 1.82 -12.13 -17.30
N LYS A 224 2.17 -13.40 -17.05
CA LYS A 224 2.58 -14.35 -18.11
C LYS A 224 1.47 -14.58 -19.13
N GLU A 225 0.22 -14.68 -18.70
CA GLU A 225 -0.92 -14.85 -19.60
C GLU A 225 -1.18 -13.59 -20.45
N LEU A 226 -1.01 -12.41 -19.86
CA LEU A 226 -1.07 -11.13 -20.57
C LEU A 226 0.03 -11.02 -21.65
N THR A 227 1.27 -11.35 -21.30
CA THR A 227 2.40 -11.30 -22.26
C THR A 227 2.28 -12.38 -23.33
N THR A 228 1.80 -13.58 -22.99
CA THR A 228 1.58 -14.67 -23.97
C THR A 228 0.49 -14.28 -24.97
N LYS A 229 -0.59 -13.63 -24.50
CA LYS A 229 -1.62 -13.08 -25.39
C LYS A 229 -1.03 -12.00 -26.31
N GLN A 230 -0.26 -11.06 -25.77
CA GLN A 230 0.43 -10.03 -26.57
C GLN A 230 1.41 -10.62 -27.59
N ALA A 231 2.24 -11.58 -27.20
CA ALA A 231 3.17 -12.28 -28.10
C ALA A 231 2.43 -13.07 -29.20
N GLY A 232 1.27 -13.68 -28.87
CA GLY A 232 0.39 -14.33 -29.83
C GLY A 232 -0.17 -13.36 -30.88
N PHE A 233 -0.47 -12.11 -30.51
CA PHE A 233 -0.87 -11.06 -31.46
C PHE A 233 0.29 -10.63 -32.37
N HIS A 234 1.53 -10.56 -31.86
CA HIS A 234 2.70 -10.24 -32.68
C HIS A 234 3.11 -11.39 -33.62
N ALA A 235 3.01 -12.65 -33.19
CA ALA A 235 3.28 -13.82 -34.02
C ALA A 235 2.19 -14.02 -35.10
N ALA A 236 0.94 -13.66 -34.82
CA ALA A 236 -0.15 -13.71 -35.80
C ALA A 236 0.01 -12.69 -36.94
N ASN A 237 0.79 -11.62 -36.76
CA ASN A 237 1.07 -10.65 -37.83
C ASN A 237 2.17 -11.11 -38.81
N ALA A 238 2.88 -12.22 -38.54
CA ALA A 238 3.89 -12.79 -39.43
C ALA A 238 3.36 -13.96 -40.30
N VAL A 239 2.13 -14.42 -40.05
CA VAL A 239 1.46 -15.43 -40.89
C VAL A 239 0.14 -14.82 -41.34
N THR A 240 0.11 -14.30 -42.56
CA THR A 240 -1.13 -13.94 -43.27
C THR A 240 -1.94 -15.20 -43.57
N THR A 241 -2.67 -15.66 -42.57
CA THR A 241 -3.91 -16.41 -42.74
C THR A 241 -4.96 -15.73 -41.88
N PRO A 242 -6.13 -15.36 -42.43
CA PRO A 242 -7.06 -14.48 -41.75
C PRO A 242 -7.71 -15.23 -40.57
N ARG A 243 -7.29 -14.90 -39.35
CA ARG A 243 -8.02 -15.26 -38.13
C ARG A 243 -8.79 -14.03 -37.67
N ASN A 244 -10.11 -14.11 -37.78
CA ASN A 244 -11.04 -13.05 -37.42
C ASN A 244 -10.97 -12.77 -35.92
N ASN A 245 -10.45 -11.60 -35.55
CA ASN A 245 -10.59 -11.03 -34.21
C ASN A 245 -12.08 -10.72 -33.95
N PRO A 246 -12.62 -10.91 -32.73
CA PRO A 246 -14.00 -10.50 -32.42
C PRO A 246 -14.13 -9.00 -32.65
N THR A 247 -14.82 -8.64 -33.72
CA THR A 247 -15.14 -7.25 -34.04
C THR A 247 -16.42 -6.90 -33.32
N ILE A 248 -16.35 -5.96 -32.37
CA ILE A 248 -17.53 -5.45 -31.69
C ILE A 248 -18.16 -4.39 -32.60
N THR A 249 -19.20 -4.78 -33.32
CA THR A 249 -20.04 -3.85 -34.09
C THR A 249 -21.48 -3.99 -33.62
N GLY A 250 -22.05 -2.91 -33.07
CA GLY A 250 -23.50 -2.78 -32.94
C GLY A 250 -24.22 -3.68 -31.92
N GLY A 251 -23.59 -4.04 -30.78
CA GLY A 251 -24.31 -4.66 -29.66
C GLY A 251 -24.40 -6.20 -29.68
N ALA A 252 -23.57 -6.87 -30.46
CA ALA A 252 -23.40 -8.33 -30.44
C ALA A 252 -21.94 -8.73 -30.15
N ILE A 253 -21.74 -9.92 -29.57
CA ILE A 253 -20.43 -10.55 -29.38
C ILE A 253 -20.39 -11.89 -30.12
N THR A 254 -19.37 -12.11 -30.94
CA THR A 254 -19.14 -13.38 -31.64
C THR A 254 -17.91 -14.07 -31.06
N ALA A 255 -18.09 -15.28 -30.55
CA ALA A 255 -17.00 -16.15 -30.11
C ALA A 255 -17.24 -17.57 -30.67
N GLU A 256 -16.22 -18.18 -31.25
CA GLU A 256 -16.21 -19.60 -31.68
C GLU A 256 -17.48 -20.02 -32.45
N ASN A 257 -17.85 -19.26 -33.50
CA ASN A 257 -19.04 -19.45 -34.35
C ASN A 257 -20.41 -19.23 -33.68
N THR A 258 -20.46 -18.68 -32.47
CA THR A 258 -21.71 -18.30 -31.82
C THR A 258 -21.77 -16.79 -31.67
N THR A 259 -22.78 -16.15 -32.28
CA THR A 259 -23.06 -14.71 -32.09
C THR A 259 -24.16 -14.54 -31.05
N LEU A 260 -23.87 -13.78 -30.00
CA LEU A 260 -24.81 -13.45 -28.93
C LEU A 260 -25.24 -11.98 -29.03
N TYR A 261 -26.52 -11.74 -28.83
CA TYR A 261 -27.21 -10.45 -28.90
C TYR A 261 -27.75 -10.09 -27.52
N TYR A 262 -27.63 -8.82 -27.14
CA TYR A 262 -28.00 -8.37 -25.80
C TYR A 262 -29.44 -7.85 -25.72
N CYS A 263 -30.16 -8.29 -24.68
CA CYS A 263 -31.47 -7.80 -24.29
C CYS A 263 -31.48 -7.39 -22.80
N TRP A 264 -31.95 -6.19 -22.48
CA TRP A 264 -32.01 -5.69 -21.10
C TRP A 264 -32.77 -6.63 -20.15
N THR A 265 -33.90 -7.19 -20.61
CA THR A 265 -34.72 -8.11 -19.79
C THR A 265 -34.09 -9.50 -19.62
N HIS A 266 -33.46 -10.02 -20.68
CA HIS A 266 -33.11 -11.45 -20.78
C HIS A 266 -31.62 -11.75 -20.85
N GLY A 267 -30.77 -10.71 -20.91
CA GLY A 267 -29.33 -10.84 -21.05
C GLY A 267 -28.91 -11.27 -22.45
N LEU A 268 -27.83 -12.04 -22.55
CA LEU A 268 -27.25 -12.48 -23.82
C LEU A 268 -28.00 -13.70 -24.39
N SER A 269 -28.37 -13.65 -25.67
CA SER A 269 -29.07 -14.72 -26.39
C SER A 269 -28.44 -14.98 -27.76
N PRO A 270 -28.39 -16.24 -28.24
CA PRO A 270 -27.90 -16.54 -29.60
C PRO A 270 -28.90 -16.17 -30.71
N ASN A 271 -30.10 -15.66 -30.37
CA ASN A 271 -31.10 -15.29 -31.38
C ASN A 271 -30.81 -13.88 -31.95
N PRO A 272 -30.48 -13.75 -33.25
CA PRO A 272 -30.19 -12.45 -33.89
C PRO A 272 -31.35 -11.47 -33.88
N ASN A 273 -32.57 -11.99 -33.76
CA ASN A 273 -33.78 -11.17 -33.74
C ASN A 273 -34.18 -10.73 -32.32
N HIS A 274 -33.41 -11.10 -31.28
CA HIS A 274 -33.74 -10.82 -29.88
C HIS A 274 -32.73 -9.87 -29.22
N THR A 275 -32.97 -8.58 -29.39
CA THR A 275 -32.21 -7.48 -28.77
C THR A 275 -33.08 -6.72 -27.77
N SER A 276 -32.52 -5.74 -27.05
CA SER A 276 -33.32 -4.81 -26.24
C SER A 276 -34.38 -4.09 -27.06
N ALA A 277 -34.06 -3.68 -28.29
CA ALA A 277 -34.98 -2.96 -29.17
C ALA A 277 -36.13 -3.87 -29.65
N THR A 278 -35.83 -5.12 -29.99
CA THR A 278 -36.79 -6.07 -30.59
C THR A 278 -37.49 -6.99 -29.58
N CYS A 279 -37.21 -6.84 -28.28
CA CYS A 279 -37.79 -7.66 -27.23
C CYS A 279 -39.31 -7.48 -27.13
N LYS A 280 -40.06 -8.59 -27.27
CA LYS A 280 -41.53 -8.62 -27.14
C LYS A 280 -42.00 -8.88 -25.70
N ASN A 281 -41.20 -9.56 -24.89
CA ASN A 281 -41.54 -9.95 -23.51
C ASN A 281 -40.75 -9.11 -22.50
N ARG A 282 -41.11 -7.84 -22.36
CA ARG A 282 -40.35 -6.87 -21.56
C ARG A 282 -40.68 -7.01 -20.07
N LYS A 283 -39.67 -7.05 -19.19
CA LYS A 283 -39.86 -6.85 -17.74
C LYS A 283 -40.20 -5.39 -17.46
N ASP A 284 -40.71 -5.12 -16.27
CA ASP A 284 -40.90 -3.76 -15.79
C ASP A 284 -39.58 -2.97 -15.87
N LYS A 285 -39.64 -1.73 -16.36
CA LYS A 285 -38.50 -0.83 -16.64
C LYS A 285 -37.51 -1.28 -17.73
N HIS A 286 -37.93 -2.16 -18.64
CA HIS A 286 -37.09 -2.56 -19.78
C HIS A 286 -36.63 -1.36 -20.62
N ASP A 287 -35.32 -1.18 -20.73
CA ASP A 287 -34.71 -0.18 -21.60
C ASP A 287 -34.51 -0.73 -23.03
N PRO A 288 -35.22 -0.20 -24.04
CA PRO A 288 -35.09 -0.66 -25.43
C PRO A 288 -33.78 -0.24 -26.10
N THR A 289 -33.04 0.69 -25.52
CA THR A 289 -31.76 1.21 -26.06
C THR A 289 -30.54 0.48 -25.52
N ALA A 290 -30.70 -0.33 -24.47
CA ALA A 290 -29.59 -1.00 -23.82
C ALA A 290 -28.86 -1.97 -24.75
N THR A 291 -27.53 -1.92 -24.72
CA THR A 291 -26.65 -2.75 -25.56
C THR A 291 -25.68 -3.54 -24.68
N LEU A 292 -24.94 -4.48 -25.28
CA LEU A 292 -23.89 -5.20 -24.56
C LEU A 292 -22.81 -4.27 -23.95
N LEU A 293 -22.61 -3.08 -24.54
CA LEU A 293 -21.64 -2.09 -24.08
C LEU A 293 -22.24 -1.06 -23.10
N ALA A 294 -23.57 -0.98 -23.03
CA ALA A 294 -24.31 -0.06 -22.18
C ALA A 294 -25.55 -0.76 -21.64
N LEU A 295 -25.35 -1.49 -20.53
CA LEU A 295 -26.38 -2.39 -19.97
C LEU A 295 -27.53 -1.65 -19.29
N ASN A 296 -27.33 -0.39 -18.87
CA ASN A 296 -28.33 0.48 -18.23
C ASN A 296 -29.12 -0.20 -17.09
N GLY A 297 -28.42 -0.98 -16.24
CA GLY A 297 -29.04 -1.72 -15.14
C GLY A 297 -29.72 -3.05 -15.52
N GLY A 298 -29.56 -3.51 -16.77
CA GLY A 298 -30.18 -4.72 -17.30
C GLY A 298 -29.52 -6.04 -16.88
N CYS A 299 -30.14 -7.14 -17.30
CA CYS A 299 -29.76 -8.51 -16.98
C CYS A 299 -28.34 -8.83 -17.46
N LYS A 300 -27.51 -9.41 -16.57
CA LYS A 300 -26.10 -9.77 -16.83
C LYS A 300 -25.89 -11.25 -17.14
N LEU A 301 -26.98 -12.02 -17.25
CA LEU A 301 -26.92 -13.46 -17.44
C LEU A 301 -26.81 -13.82 -18.94
N ILE A 302 -26.20 -14.96 -19.22
CA ILE A 302 -26.23 -15.58 -20.54
C ILE A 302 -27.40 -16.56 -20.54
N ASN A 303 -28.41 -16.31 -21.37
CA ASN A 303 -29.53 -17.22 -21.54
C ASN A 303 -29.11 -18.30 -22.56
N THR A 304 -28.48 -19.36 -22.08
CA THR A 304 -28.28 -20.57 -22.87
C THR A 304 -29.57 -21.39 -22.88
N PRO A 305 -29.98 -21.98 -24.02
CA PRO A 305 -31.06 -22.94 -24.01
C PRO A 305 -30.68 -24.07 -23.05
N ALA A 306 -31.55 -24.37 -22.09
CA ALA A 306 -31.35 -25.48 -21.17
C ALA A 306 -31.02 -26.74 -21.99
N PHE A 307 -29.86 -27.35 -21.73
CA PHE A 307 -29.54 -28.68 -22.22
C PHE A 307 -30.67 -29.61 -21.76
N ARG A 308 -31.55 -30.01 -22.69
CA ARG A 308 -32.44 -31.15 -22.46
C ARG A 308 -31.52 -32.34 -22.23
N ARG A 309 -31.44 -32.81 -20.98
CA ARG A 309 -30.84 -34.12 -20.68
C ARG A 309 -31.67 -35.15 -21.46
N SER A 310 -31.06 -35.81 -22.44
CA SER A 310 -31.64 -37.04 -22.97
C SER A 310 -31.64 -38.10 -21.86
N PRO A 311 -32.70 -38.91 -21.70
CA PRO A 311 -32.71 -39.97 -20.72
C PRO A 311 -31.69 -41.06 -21.10
N PRO A 312 -31.12 -41.77 -20.11
CA PRO A 312 -30.16 -42.82 -20.37
C PRO A 312 -30.86 -44.01 -21.03
N THR A 313 -30.27 -44.52 -22.11
CA THR A 313 -30.52 -45.86 -22.66
C THR A 313 -29.42 -46.80 -22.22
#